data_AF-A0A3N5S1F5-F1
#
_entry.id   AF-A0A3N5S1F5-F1
#
_cell.length_a   1.000
_cell.length_b   1.000
_cell.length_c   1.000
_cell.angle_alpha   90.00
_cell.angle_beta   90.00
_cell.angle_gamma   90.00
#
_symmetry.space_group_name_H-M   'P 1'
#
loop_
_entity.id
_entity.type
_entity.pdbx_description
1 polymer ?
#
loop_
_entity_poly.entity_id
_entity_poly.type
_entity_poly.pdbx_seq_one_letter_code
_entity_poly.pdbx_strand_id
1 'polypeptide(L)'
;MKSKLLHWFAIVLILETGLLHIMTAQAEYEEAAYMGYLFAANFLGSLIAAQGIYHRRLWGWIIGLIITALSIAGFVWSRIWGMPEMQVEEWLAPYGLVAMSVEGIFILLYLLRPWRIPPVDPALFANSRFRYISPIVGLLIISSLSVFAYRWDVAVTQQYGHHVGSLDQVCNTPATSFAEFEERYGVRVSLVAVSMMDSIVDVRLKVIDPDKAAVLLQNQAALLVDQEVLILAPHQHHHGSIKQDKIHFLFFPTQNNTVSAGSQVSLVFGSVRVETVTVR
;
A
#
# COMPACT_ATOMS: atom_id res chain seq x y z
N MET A 1 21.73 32.82 -2.54
CA MET A 1 21.51 31.38 -2.86
C MET A 1 20.69 30.64 -1.81
N LYS A 2 21.00 30.77 -0.50
CA LYS A 2 20.36 30.00 0.60
C LYS A 2 18.82 30.04 0.61
N SER A 3 18.20 31.21 0.46
CA SER A 3 16.73 31.34 0.47
C SER A 3 16.03 30.56 -0.66
N LYS A 4 16.57 30.58 -1.90
CA LYS A 4 15.97 29.84 -3.03
C LYS A 4 16.03 28.33 -2.83
N LEU A 5 17.13 27.82 -2.28
CA LEU A 5 17.29 26.41 -1.97
C LEU A 5 16.28 25.96 -0.90
N LEU A 6 16.06 26.76 0.15
CA LEU A 6 15.08 26.45 1.19
C LEU A 6 13.64 26.41 0.65
N HIS A 7 13.28 27.29 -0.29
CA HIS A 7 11.94 27.26 -0.90
C HIS A 7 11.76 26.02 -1.78
N TRP A 8 12.76 25.67 -2.61
CA TRP A 8 12.69 24.45 -3.41
C TRP A 8 12.68 23.19 -2.55
N PHE A 9 13.46 23.17 -1.48
CA PHE A 9 13.45 22.07 -0.52
C PHE A 9 12.08 21.92 0.15
N ALA A 10 11.44 23.02 0.56
CA ALA A 10 10.07 23.00 1.08
C ALA A 10 9.06 22.47 0.06
N ILE A 11 9.17 22.88 -1.21
CA ILE A 11 8.33 22.38 -2.30
C ILE A 11 8.51 20.87 -2.47
N VAL A 12 9.75 20.39 -2.48
CA VAL A 12 10.05 18.96 -2.59
C VAL A 12 9.43 18.18 -1.44
N LEU A 13 9.61 18.65 -0.20
CA LEU A 13 9.06 17.99 0.98
C LEU A 13 7.53 17.92 0.93
N ILE A 14 6.83 19.04 0.64
CA ILE A 14 5.36 19.02 0.64
C ILE A 14 4.79 18.21 -0.53
N LEU A 15 5.47 18.20 -1.69
CA LEU A 15 5.07 17.35 -2.81
C LEU A 15 5.30 15.86 -2.49
N GLU A 16 6.40 15.52 -1.81
CA GLU A 16 6.64 14.15 -1.34
C GLU A 16 5.57 13.71 -0.33
N THR A 17 5.19 14.59 0.63
CA THR A 17 4.06 14.33 1.53
C THR A 17 2.81 14.00 0.73
N GLY A 18 2.42 14.84 -0.23
CA GLY A 18 1.24 14.58 -1.05
C GLY A 18 1.33 13.27 -1.85
N LEU A 19 2.50 12.97 -2.42
CA LEU A 19 2.72 11.77 -3.23
C LEU A 19 2.58 10.48 -2.40
N LEU A 20 3.17 10.46 -1.20
CA LEU A 20 3.04 9.33 -0.28
C LEU A 20 1.56 9.07 0.07
N HIS A 21 0.77 10.12 0.31
CA HIS A 21 -0.65 9.96 0.64
C HIS A 21 -1.48 9.48 -0.56
N ILE A 22 -1.25 9.98 -1.78
CA ILE A 22 -2.05 9.51 -2.92
C ILE A 22 -1.70 8.06 -3.29
N MET A 23 -0.46 7.62 -3.07
CA MET A 23 -0.04 6.24 -3.29
C MET A 23 -0.77 5.26 -2.35
N THR A 24 -1.05 5.67 -1.11
CA THR A 24 -1.76 4.83 -0.13
C THR A 24 -3.27 5.09 -0.12
N ALA A 25 -3.77 6.17 -0.74
CA ALA A 25 -5.18 6.55 -0.68
C ALA A 25 -6.16 5.45 -1.10
N GLN A 26 -5.82 4.64 -2.11
CA GLN A 26 -6.67 3.53 -2.56
C GLN A 26 -6.77 2.43 -1.50
N ALA A 27 -5.63 2.05 -0.92
CA ALA A 27 -5.58 1.06 0.16
C ALA A 27 -6.43 1.52 1.37
N GLU A 28 -6.27 2.78 1.77
CA GLU A 28 -7.05 3.38 2.85
C GLU A 28 -8.55 3.47 2.53
N TYR A 29 -8.91 3.76 1.27
CA TYR A 29 -10.29 3.79 0.81
C TYR A 29 -10.99 2.44 0.97
N GLU A 30 -10.28 1.36 0.66
CA GLU A 30 -10.78 -0.02 0.78
C GLU A 30 -10.98 -0.45 2.23
N GLU A 31 -10.25 0.16 3.17
CA GLU A 31 -10.42 -0.10 4.60
C GLU A 31 -11.54 0.76 5.21
N ALA A 32 -11.54 2.06 4.89
CA ALA A 32 -12.59 3.02 5.23
C ALA A 32 -12.65 4.16 4.18
N ALA A 33 -13.78 4.31 3.48
CA ALA A 33 -13.89 5.22 2.35
C ALA A 33 -13.51 6.68 2.66
N TYR A 34 -13.82 7.16 3.87
CA TYR A 34 -13.48 8.54 4.27
C TYR A 34 -11.97 8.77 4.40
N MET A 35 -11.18 7.74 4.74
CA MET A 35 -9.73 7.85 4.82
C MET A 35 -9.12 8.07 3.44
N GLY A 36 -9.57 7.32 2.44
CA GLY A 36 -9.18 7.55 1.05
C GLY A 36 -9.44 9.00 0.61
N TYR A 37 -10.59 9.58 0.97
CA TYR A 37 -10.88 10.99 0.69
C TYR A 37 -9.96 11.96 1.45
N LEU A 38 -9.64 11.69 2.72
CA LEU A 38 -8.70 12.52 3.50
C LEU A 38 -7.29 12.49 2.89
N PHE A 39 -6.82 11.32 2.44
CA PHE A 39 -5.52 11.17 1.79
C PHE A 39 -5.49 11.87 0.43
N ALA A 40 -6.55 11.77 -0.36
CA ALA A 40 -6.68 12.53 -1.61
C ALA A 40 -6.73 14.05 -1.37
N ALA A 41 -7.45 14.50 -0.33
CA ALA A 41 -7.48 15.90 0.06
C ALA A 41 -6.11 16.40 0.53
N ASN A 42 -5.32 15.54 1.20
CA ASN A 42 -3.94 15.83 1.58
C ASN A 42 -3.05 16.09 0.35
N PHE A 43 -3.14 15.22 -0.65
CA PHE A 43 -2.45 15.39 -1.92
C PHE A 43 -2.81 16.72 -2.61
N LEU A 44 -4.10 17.03 -2.74
CA LEU A 44 -4.54 18.30 -3.34
C LEU A 44 -4.08 19.51 -2.53
N GLY A 45 -4.18 19.45 -1.20
CA GLY A 45 -3.70 20.49 -0.30
C GLY A 45 -2.19 20.72 -0.43
N SER A 46 -1.42 19.64 -0.62
CA SER A 46 0.03 19.68 -0.85
C SER A 46 0.39 20.37 -2.17
N LEU A 47 -0.36 20.11 -3.25
CA LEU A 47 -0.18 20.83 -4.53
C LEU A 47 -0.45 22.33 -4.39
N ILE A 48 -1.53 22.68 -3.69
CA ILE A 48 -1.91 24.08 -3.43
C ILE A 48 -0.84 24.77 -2.58
N ALA A 49 -0.34 24.11 -1.53
CA ALA A 49 0.75 24.61 -0.70
C ALA A 49 2.03 24.84 -1.52
N ALA A 50 2.43 23.87 -2.35
CA ALA A 50 3.58 23.99 -3.25
C ALA A 50 3.46 25.19 -4.19
N GLN A 51 2.28 25.41 -4.79
CA GLN A 51 2.01 26.57 -5.62
C GLN A 51 2.19 27.89 -4.85
N GLY A 52 1.66 27.97 -3.63
CA GLY A 52 1.82 29.13 -2.77
C GLY A 52 3.29 29.42 -2.41
N ILE A 53 4.06 28.38 -2.06
CA ILE A 53 5.49 28.49 -1.74
C ILE A 53 6.29 28.91 -2.97
N TYR A 54 5.98 28.36 -4.15
CA TYR A 54 6.61 28.72 -5.43
C TYR A 54 6.42 30.21 -5.74
N HIS A 55 5.22 30.75 -5.51
CA HIS A 55 4.92 32.18 -5.65
C HIS A 55 5.32 33.03 -4.44
N ARG A 56 6.07 32.46 -3.48
CA ARG A 56 6.56 33.13 -2.25
C ARG A 56 5.45 33.76 -1.41
N ARG A 57 4.28 33.12 -1.36
CA ARG A 57 3.14 33.56 -0.57
C ARG A 57 3.14 32.85 0.78
N LEU A 58 2.94 33.59 1.86
CA LEU A 58 2.88 33.03 3.22
C LEU A 58 1.77 31.98 3.36
N TRP A 59 0.65 32.14 2.65
CA TRP A 59 -0.45 31.18 2.73
C TRP A 59 -0.02 29.77 2.29
N GLY A 60 0.93 29.62 1.36
CA GLY A 60 1.41 28.30 0.93
C GLY A 60 2.11 27.55 2.06
N TRP A 61 2.88 28.28 2.88
CA TRP A 61 3.53 27.76 4.08
C TRP A 61 2.52 27.38 5.16
N ILE A 62 1.48 28.20 5.35
CA ILE A 62 0.41 27.92 6.33
C ILE A 62 -0.39 26.68 5.93
N ILE A 63 -0.77 26.55 4.65
CA ILE A 63 -1.46 25.35 4.17
C ILE A 63 -0.58 24.12 4.35
N GLY A 64 0.71 24.20 3.95
CA GLY A 64 1.64 23.08 4.15
C GLY A 64 1.79 22.68 5.63
N LEU A 65 1.83 23.65 6.55
CA LEU A 65 1.84 23.39 7.99
C LEU A 65 0.57 22.66 8.44
N ILE A 66 -0.61 23.13 8.00
CA ILE A 66 -1.89 22.51 8.35
C ILE A 66 -1.91 21.05 7.86
N ILE A 67 -1.54 20.82 6.61
CA ILE A 67 -1.52 19.48 6.00
C ILE A 67 -0.61 18.54 6.79
N THR A 68 0.66 18.93 6.97
CA THR A 68 1.66 18.10 7.67
C THR A 68 1.31 17.88 9.14
N ALA A 69 0.80 18.90 9.84
CA ALA A 69 0.39 18.75 11.24
C ALA A 69 -0.84 17.84 11.41
N LEU A 70 -1.81 17.93 10.49
CA LEU A 70 -2.99 17.06 10.50
C LEU A 70 -2.63 15.62 10.14
N SER A 71 -1.70 15.40 9.20
CA SER A 71 -1.16 14.05 8.91
C SER A 71 -0.53 13.42 10.14
N ILE A 72 0.40 14.11 10.80
CA ILE A 72 1.05 13.58 12.02
C ILE A 72 0.02 13.33 13.11
N ALA A 73 -0.93 14.25 13.32
CA ALA A 73 -1.98 14.07 14.31
C ALA A 73 -2.87 12.86 14.00
N GLY A 74 -3.27 12.66 12.74
CA GLY A 74 -4.04 11.50 12.28
C GLY A 74 -3.26 10.19 12.43
N PHE A 75 -1.96 10.21 12.12
CA PHE A 75 -1.07 9.07 12.36
C PHE A 75 -1.01 8.73 13.85
N VAL A 76 -0.74 9.69 14.73
CA VAL A 76 -0.69 9.42 16.18
C VAL A 76 -2.05 8.94 16.69
N TRP A 77 -3.15 9.53 16.21
CA TRP A 77 -4.51 9.15 16.63
C TRP A 77 -4.85 7.70 16.24
N SER A 78 -4.61 7.33 14.98
CA SER A 78 -4.83 5.96 14.47
C SER A 78 -4.04 4.90 15.24
N ARG A 79 -2.86 5.25 15.79
CA ARG A 79 -2.01 4.35 16.57
C ARG A 79 -2.36 4.26 18.06
N ILE A 80 -3.08 5.24 18.61
CA ILE A 80 -3.48 5.23 20.03
C ILE A 80 -4.89 4.68 20.19
N TRP A 81 -5.83 5.15 19.39
CA TRP A 81 -7.26 4.86 19.53
C TRP A 81 -7.85 4.10 18.35
N GLY A 82 -7.11 3.98 17.25
CA GLY A 82 -7.70 3.61 15.96
C GLY A 82 -8.46 4.79 15.35
N MET A 83 -8.93 4.59 14.12
CA MET A 83 -9.80 5.53 13.43
C MET A 83 -11.22 4.96 13.37
N PRO A 84 -12.27 5.78 13.21
CA PRO A 84 -13.62 5.25 12.97
C PRO A 84 -13.60 4.16 11.88
N GLU A 85 -14.20 3.00 12.16
CA GLU A 85 -14.26 1.83 11.24
C GLU A 85 -12.92 1.10 10.99
N MET A 86 -11.85 1.46 11.71
CA MET A 86 -10.51 0.89 11.59
C MET A 86 -9.98 0.45 12.95
N GLN A 87 -9.13 -0.58 12.95
CA GLN A 87 -8.42 -1.00 14.15
C GLN A 87 -7.19 -0.11 14.41
N VAL A 88 -6.53 -0.33 15.55
CA VAL A 88 -5.27 0.34 15.87
C VAL A 88 -4.19 -0.15 14.91
N GLU A 89 -3.57 0.79 14.20
CA GLU A 89 -2.51 0.49 13.24
C GLU A 89 -1.13 0.32 13.91
N GLU A 90 -0.19 -0.28 13.17
CA GLU A 90 1.18 -0.43 13.62
C GLU A 90 1.97 0.89 13.60
N TRP A 91 2.86 1.05 14.58
CA TRP A 91 3.74 2.23 14.69
C TRP A 91 4.88 2.25 13.67
N LEU A 92 5.35 1.08 13.25
CA LEU A 92 6.56 0.94 12.44
C LEU A 92 6.28 0.62 10.97
N ALA A 93 5.08 0.95 10.49
CA ALA A 93 4.73 0.85 9.09
C ALA A 93 5.72 1.68 8.23
N PRO A 94 6.43 1.07 7.25
CA PRO A 94 7.48 1.75 6.49
C PRO A 94 7.02 3.06 5.85
N TYR A 95 5.85 3.08 5.20
CA TYR A 95 5.27 4.30 4.63
C TYR A 95 5.03 5.39 5.68
N GLY A 96 4.47 5.01 6.83
CA GLY A 96 4.19 5.94 7.92
C GLY A 96 5.46 6.62 8.44
N LEU A 97 6.54 5.86 8.61
CA LEU A 97 7.83 6.42 9.07
C LEU A 97 8.45 7.40 8.07
N VAL A 98 8.39 7.09 6.77
CA VAL A 98 8.89 8.00 5.73
C VAL A 98 8.04 9.26 5.68
N ALA A 99 6.71 9.13 5.69
CA ALA A 99 5.77 10.26 5.69
C ALA A 99 6.00 11.18 6.90
N MET A 100 6.01 10.64 8.12
CA MET A 100 6.26 11.41 9.35
C MET A 100 7.60 12.14 9.32
N SER A 101 8.64 11.52 8.75
CA SER A 101 9.96 12.13 8.63
C SER A 101 9.92 13.35 7.71
N VAL A 102 9.31 13.21 6.52
CA VAL A 102 9.18 14.29 5.54
C VAL A 102 8.31 15.43 6.09
N GLU A 103 7.18 15.10 6.73
CA GLU A 103 6.27 16.05 7.37
C GLU A 103 6.95 16.81 8.51
N GLY A 104 7.66 16.10 9.40
CA GLY A 104 8.39 16.69 10.50
C GLY A 104 9.49 17.65 10.04
N ILE A 105 10.22 17.31 8.98
CA ILE A 105 11.22 18.19 8.38
C ILE A 105 10.55 19.44 7.77
N PHE A 106 9.39 19.30 7.12
CA PHE A 106 8.65 20.45 6.62
C PHE A 106 8.20 21.40 7.74
N ILE A 107 7.64 20.87 8.83
CA ILE A 107 7.24 21.66 10.00
C ILE A 107 8.45 22.39 10.59
N LEU A 108 9.59 21.71 10.73
CA LEU A 108 10.83 22.34 11.20
C LEU A 108 11.24 23.49 10.28
N LEU A 109 11.19 23.27 8.97
CA LEU A 109 11.51 24.30 7.98
C LEU A 109 10.54 25.49 8.04
N TYR A 110 9.25 25.25 8.27
CA TYR A 110 8.27 26.30 8.52
C TYR A 110 8.66 27.14 9.74
N LEU A 111 9.03 26.51 10.85
CA LEU A 111 9.41 27.20 12.10
C LEU A 111 10.65 28.07 11.94
N LEU A 112 11.56 27.73 11.01
CA LEU A 112 12.73 28.54 10.66
C LEU A 112 12.39 29.82 9.86
N ARG A 113 11.13 29.97 9.42
CA ARG A 113 10.61 31.16 8.72
C ARG A 113 11.43 31.61 7.49
N PRO A 114 11.79 30.71 6.56
CA PRO A 114 12.64 31.02 5.41
C PRO A 114 12.07 32.11 4.48
N TRP A 115 10.76 32.33 4.50
CA TRP A 115 10.10 33.42 3.77
C TRP A 115 10.49 34.82 4.25
N ARG A 116 11.07 34.97 5.45
CA ARG A 116 11.58 36.25 5.97
C ARG A 116 12.96 36.60 5.43
N ILE A 117 13.66 35.66 4.79
CA ILE A 117 15.01 35.89 4.27
C ILE A 117 14.91 36.71 2.98
N PRO A 118 15.51 37.93 2.92
CA PRO A 118 15.47 38.77 1.73
C PRO A 118 16.03 38.02 0.51
N PRO A 119 15.45 38.22 -0.69
CA PRO A 119 16.06 37.69 -1.89
C PRO A 119 17.45 38.30 -2.09
N VAL A 120 18.46 37.44 -2.25
CA VAL A 120 19.80 37.87 -2.68
C VAL A 120 19.70 38.42 -4.10
N ASP A 121 20.38 39.54 -4.35
CA ASP A 121 20.31 40.30 -5.59
C ASP A 121 20.49 39.41 -6.84
N PRO A 122 19.54 39.46 -7.80
CA PRO A 122 19.57 38.60 -8.99
C PRO A 122 20.74 38.90 -9.93
N ALA A 123 21.35 40.09 -9.85
CA ALA A 123 22.50 40.50 -10.66
C ALA A 123 23.74 39.59 -10.49
N LEU A 124 23.88 38.91 -9.36
CA LEU A 124 25.01 38.00 -9.07
C LEU A 124 24.87 36.60 -9.71
N PHE A 125 23.71 36.26 -10.30
CA PHE A 125 23.40 34.89 -10.76
C PHE A 125 22.73 34.87 -12.14
N ALA A 126 23.21 35.68 -13.08
CA ALA A 126 22.67 35.83 -14.44
C ALA A 126 22.82 34.58 -15.35
N ASN A 127 23.30 33.45 -14.84
CA ASN A 127 23.53 32.25 -15.65
C ASN A 127 22.26 31.36 -15.68
N SER A 128 21.51 31.40 -16.79
CA SER A 128 20.18 30.78 -16.94
C SER A 128 20.18 29.25 -16.95
N ARG A 129 21.34 28.60 -17.18
CA ARG A 129 21.46 27.14 -17.26
C ARG A 129 21.09 26.41 -15.95
N PHE A 130 21.21 27.08 -14.80
CA PHE A 130 20.91 26.49 -13.49
C PHE A 130 19.45 26.62 -13.06
N ARG A 131 18.60 27.27 -13.87
CA ARG A 131 17.18 27.49 -13.52
C ARG A 131 16.39 26.18 -13.39
N TYR A 132 16.76 25.17 -14.18
CA TYR A 132 16.09 23.87 -14.23
C TYR A 132 16.76 22.80 -13.36
N ILE A 133 17.96 23.06 -12.83
CA ILE A 133 18.68 22.06 -12.03
C ILE A 133 17.93 21.77 -10.73
N SER A 134 17.43 22.79 -10.03
CA SER A 134 16.68 22.59 -8.79
C SER A 134 15.40 21.75 -8.95
N PRO A 135 14.50 22.01 -9.93
CA PRO A 135 13.33 21.16 -10.12
C PRO A 135 13.68 19.74 -10.59
N ILE A 136 14.69 19.56 -11.45
CA ILE A 136 15.11 18.22 -11.90
C ILE A 136 15.65 17.40 -10.71
N VAL A 137 16.53 17.99 -9.91
CA VAL A 137 17.05 17.33 -8.70
C VAL A 137 15.92 17.05 -7.71
N GLY A 138 14.97 17.97 -7.56
CA GLY A 138 13.79 17.78 -6.73
C GLY A 138 12.94 16.59 -7.18
N LEU A 139 12.64 16.48 -8.48
CA LEU A 139 11.90 15.35 -9.03
C LEU A 139 12.63 14.02 -8.83
N LEU A 140 13.95 13.99 -9.03
CA LEU A 140 14.76 12.80 -8.79
C LEU A 140 14.73 12.37 -7.32
N ILE A 141 14.77 13.32 -6.38
CA ILE A 141 14.66 13.04 -4.95
C ILE A 141 13.28 12.46 -4.63
N ILE A 142 12.21 13.09 -5.13
CA ILE A 142 10.82 12.63 -4.95
C ILE A 142 10.69 11.19 -5.46
N SER A 143 11.05 10.95 -6.72
CA SER A 143 10.98 9.62 -7.31
C SER A 143 11.80 8.59 -6.55
N SER A 144 13.01 8.94 -6.09
CA SER A 144 13.88 8.00 -5.37
C SER A 144 13.33 7.65 -3.99
N LEU A 145 12.84 8.63 -3.24
CA LEU A 145 12.25 8.42 -1.91
C LEU A 145 10.96 7.61 -2.01
N SER A 146 10.09 7.94 -2.96
CA SER A 146 8.85 7.20 -3.19
C SER A 146 9.11 5.76 -3.63
N VAL A 147 10.06 5.52 -4.54
CA VAL A 147 10.47 4.15 -4.93
C VAL A 147 11.07 3.40 -3.76
N PHE A 148 11.90 4.06 -2.93
CA PHE A 148 12.47 3.44 -1.74
C PHE A 148 11.40 3.05 -0.73
N ALA A 149 10.46 3.97 -0.42
CA ALA A 149 9.34 3.71 0.48
C ALA A 149 8.48 2.55 -0.02
N TYR A 150 8.13 2.56 -1.32
CA TYR A 150 7.39 1.47 -1.95
C TYR A 150 8.13 0.14 -1.85
N ARG A 151 9.42 0.10 -2.19
CA ARG A 151 10.20 -1.14 -2.13
C ARG A 151 10.40 -1.66 -0.72
N TRP A 152 10.58 -0.77 0.26
CA TRP A 152 10.68 -1.15 1.66
C TRP A 152 9.36 -1.75 2.14
N ASP A 153 8.25 -1.09 1.87
CA ASP A 153 6.92 -1.60 2.24
C ASP A 153 6.63 -2.96 1.63
N VAL A 154 6.93 -3.14 0.34
CA VAL A 154 6.81 -4.44 -0.32
C VAL A 154 7.72 -5.49 0.32
N ALA A 155 8.98 -5.16 0.64
CA ALA A 155 9.91 -6.10 1.25
C ALA A 155 9.46 -6.55 2.64
N VAL A 156 8.94 -5.63 3.46
CA VAL A 156 8.43 -5.95 4.80
C VAL A 156 7.15 -6.77 4.70
N THR A 157 6.21 -6.36 3.84
CA THR A 157 4.94 -7.09 3.65
C THR A 157 5.15 -8.49 3.05
N GLN A 158 6.14 -8.67 2.17
CA GLN A 158 6.48 -9.98 1.60
C GLN A 158 7.21 -10.91 2.58
N GLN A 159 7.82 -10.39 3.65
CA GLN A 159 8.61 -11.21 4.57
C GLN A 159 7.76 -12.13 5.46
N TYR A 160 6.43 -11.95 5.51
CA TYR A 160 5.57 -12.61 6.48
C TYR A 160 4.78 -13.83 5.99
N GLY A 161 5.08 -14.38 4.81
CA GLY A 161 4.37 -15.55 4.26
C GLY A 161 5.27 -16.73 3.90
N HIS A 162 4.80 -17.96 4.13
CA HIS A 162 5.43 -19.13 3.52
C HIS A 162 5.11 -19.16 2.01
N HIS A 163 6.14 -19.30 1.19
CA HIS A 163 6.00 -19.57 -0.24
C HIS A 163 5.42 -20.97 -0.47
N VAL A 164 4.66 -21.13 -1.55
CA VAL A 164 4.21 -22.45 -1.97
C VAL A 164 5.42 -23.28 -2.41
N GLY A 165 5.50 -24.51 -1.92
CA GLY A 165 6.56 -25.45 -2.26
C GLY A 165 6.54 -25.89 -3.73
N SER A 166 7.46 -26.80 -4.10
CA SER A 166 7.45 -27.40 -5.44
C SER A 166 6.17 -28.22 -5.66
N LEU A 167 5.82 -28.48 -6.93
CA LEU A 167 4.67 -29.33 -7.29
C LEU A 167 4.73 -30.69 -6.55
N ASP A 168 5.88 -31.35 -6.56
CA ASP A 168 6.08 -32.63 -5.86
C ASP A 168 5.81 -32.51 -4.35
N GLN A 169 6.28 -31.43 -3.73
CA GLN A 169 6.04 -31.19 -2.31
C GLN A 169 4.54 -31.01 -2.04
N VAL A 170 3.86 -30.21 -2.83
CA VAL A 170 2.42 -29.94 -2.71
C VAL A 170 1.58 -31.20 -2.96
N CYS A 171 1.95 -32.05 -3.93
CA CYS A 171 1.29 -33.31 -4.20
C CYS A 171 1.45 -34.32 -3.04
N ASN A 172 2.57 -34.26 -2.32
CA ASN A 172 2.83 -35.09 -1.14
C ASN A 172 2.26 -34.54 0.18
N THR A 173 1.93 -33.25 0.25
CA THR A 173 1.29 -32.64 1.43
C THR A 173 -0.08 -33.27 1.69
N PRO A 174 -0.39 -33.78 2.91
CA PRO A 174 -1.73 -34.29 3.23
C PRO A 174 -2.83 -33.26 2.99
N ALA A 175 -3.98 -33.69 2.47
CA ALA A 175 -5.12 -32.79 2.28
C ALA A 175 -5.83 -32.53 3.61
N THR A 176 -6.03 -31.25 3.92
CA THR A 176 -6.85 -30.77 5.03
C THR A 176 -8.31 -30.69 4.56
N SER A 177 -9.23 -31.31 5.30
CA SER A 177 -10.66 -31.24 4.97
C SER A 177 -11.21 -29.82 5.10
N PHE A 178 -12.33 -29.49 4.44
CA PHE A 178 -12.95 -28.16 4.56
C PHE A 178 -13.34 -27.83 6.01
N ALA A 179 -13.81 -28.82 6.76
CA ALA A 179 -14.18 -28.63 8.17
C ALA A 179 -12.95 -28.30 9.04
N GLU A 180 -11.86 -29.06 8.89
CA GLU A 180 -10.61 -28.80 9.61
C GLU A 180 -9.99 -27.46 9.18
N PHE A 181 -10.05 -27.15 7.88
CA PHE A 181 -9.56 -25.90 7.33
C PHE A 181 -10.29 -24.68 7.92
N GLU A 182 -11.62 -24.76 8.02
CA GLU A 182 -12.45 -23.73 8.63
C GLU A 182 -12.18 -23.60 10.14
N GLU A 183 -12.09 -24.71 10.87
CA GLU A 183 -11.83 -24.72 12.31
C GLU A 183 -10.44 -24.14 12.65
N ARG A 184 -9.42 -24.55 11.89
CA ARG A 184 -8.02 -24.22 12.15
C ARG A 184 -7.62 -22.84 11.66
N TYR A 185 -8.10 -22.44 10.48
CA TYR A 185 -7.69 -21.19 9.83
C TYR A 185 -8.78 -20.13 9.79
N GLY A 186 -9.98 -20.41 10.32
CA GLY A 186 -11.01 -19.39 10.45
C GLY A 186 -11.54 -18.87 9.13
N VAL A 187 -11.42 -19.64 8.05
CA VAL A 187 -11.89 -19.27 6.71
C VAL A 187 -12.72 -20.37 6.10
N ARG A 188 -13.83 -19.98 5.45
CA ARG A 188 -14.69 -20.89 4.71
C ARG A 188 -14.57 -20.64 3.22
N VAL A 189 -14.31 -21.69 2.45
CA VAL A 189 -14.36 -21.60 0.98
C VAL A 189 -15.82 -21.46 0.55
N SER A 190 -16.18 -20.29 0.04
CA SER A 190 -17.55 -19.93 -0.34
C SER A 190 -17.83 -20.10 -1.83
N LEU A 191 -16.80 -19.91 -2.67
CA LEU A 191 -16.88 -20.09 -4.12
C LEU A 191 -15.53 -20.53 -4.67
N VAL A 192 -15.57 -21.47 -5.62
CA VAL A 192 -14.49 -21.74 -6.57
C VAL A 192 -15.16 -21.90 -7.92
N ALA A 193 -14.99 -20.91 -8.80
CA ALA A 193 -15.68 -20.89 -10.08
C ALA A 193 -14.78 -20.33 -11.17
N VAL A 194 -15.02 -20.77 -12.40
CA VAL A 194 -14.37 -20.17 -13.56
C VAL A 194 -15.09 -18.86 -13.94
N SER A 195 -14.32 -17.84 -14.30
CA SER A 195 -14.80 -16.51 -14.66
C SER A 195 -14.03 -15.95 -15.86
N MET A 196 -14.51 -14.82 -16.39
CA MET A 196 -13.90 -14.10 -17.51
C MET A 196 -13.56 -14.99 -18.72
N MET A 197 -14.55 -15.74 -19.23
CA MET A 197 -14.37 -16.63 -20.40
C MET A 197 -13.25 -17.67 -20.20
N ASP A 198 -13.27 -18.37 -19.08
CA ASP A 198 -12.31 -19.44 -18.75
C ASP A 198 -10.85 -19.03 -18.59
N SER A 199 -10.61 -17.73 -18.41
CA SER A 199 -9.27 -17.16 -18.22
C SER A 199 -8.86 -16.94 -16.76
N ILE A 200 -9.80 -17.02 -15.82
CA ILE A 200 -9.54 -16.83 -14.39
C ILE A 200 -10.39 -17.78 -13.55
N VAL A 201 -9.81 -18.38 -12.52
CA VAL A 201 -10.56 -19.01 -11.42
C VAL A 201 -10.76 -17.99 -10.30
N ASP A 202 -12.02 -17.65 -10.01
CA ASP A 202 -12.44 -16.82 -8.87
C ASP A 202 -12.67 -17.72 -7.65
N VAL A 203 -11.84 -17.51 -6.63
CA VAL A 203 -11.93 -18.19 -5.35
C VAL A 203 -12.31 -17.17 -4.28
N ARG A 204 -13.40 -17.45 -3.57
CA ARG A 204 -13.91 -16.56 -2.51
C ARG A 204 -13.83 -17.26 -1.17
N LEU A 205 -13.08 -16.67 -0.24
CA LEU A 205 -12.97 -17.13 1.13
C LEU A 205 -13.78 -16.20 2.04
N LYS A 206 -14.75 -16.74 2.77
CA LYS A 206 -15.44 -15.99 3.82
C LYS A 206 -14.65 -16.10 5.11
N VAL A 207 -14.27 -14.95 5.69
CA VAL A 207 -13.58 -14.90 6.98
C VAL A 207 -14.58 -15.18 8.10
N ILE A 208 -14.32 -16.22 8.89
CA ILE A 208 -15.10 -16.60 10.08
C ILE A 208 -14.41 -16.08 11.34
N ASP A 209 -13.09 -16.26 11.43
CA ASP A 209 -12.24 -15.81 12.54
C ASP A 209 -11.04 -15.02 11.97
N PRO A 210 -11.01 -13.69 12.12
CA PRO A 210 -9.97 -12.83 11.56
C PRO A 210 -8.55 -13.17 12.02
N ASP A 211 -8.38 -13.55 13.29
CA ASP A 211 -7.07 -13.77 13.87
C ASP A 211 -6.44 -15.05 13.29
N LYS A 212 -7.26 -16.10 13.13
CA LYS A 212 -6.83 -17.34 12.47
C LYS A 212 -6.62 -17.14 10.97
N ALA A 213 -7.49 -16.36 10.33
CA ALA A 213 -7.43 -16.09 8.90
C ALA A 213 -6.16 -15.32 8.52
N ALA A 214 -5.69 -14.41 9.37
CA ALA A 214 -4.46 -13.65 9.16
C ALA A 214 -3.24 -14.56 8.96
N VAL A 215 -3.12 -15.62 9.76
CA VAL A 215 -2.01 -16.58 9.67
C VAL A 215 -2.00 -17.31 8.32
N LEU A 216 -3.19 -17.64 7.80
CA LEU A 216 -3.31 -18.34 6.52
C LEU A 216 -3.05 -17.40 5.34
N LEU A 217 -3.72 -16.25 5.32
CA LEU A 217 -3.73 -15.31 4.19
C LEU A 217 -2.40 -14.57 4.01
N GLN A 218 -1.52 -14.60 5.01
CA GLN A 218 -0.12 -14.19 4.84
C GLN A 218 0.65 -15.10 3.88
N ASN A 219 0.26 -16.37 3.74
CA ASN A 219 0.96 -17.32 2.89
C ASN A 219 0.61 -17.12 1.41
N GLN A 220 1.56 -17.46 0.54
CA GLN A 220 1.30 -17.44 -0.89
C GLN A 220 0.20 -18.46 -1.24
N ALA A 221 -0.79 -18.02 -2.01
CA ALA A 221 -1.86 -18.87 -2.49
C ALA A 221 -1.54 -19.47 -3.86
N ALA A 222 -1.91 -20.72 -4.08
CA ALA A 222 -1.83 -21.42 -5.34
C ALA A 222 -3.03 -22.35 -5.54
N LEU A 223 -3.29 -22.69 -6.79
CA LEU A 223 -4.31 -23.62 -7.23
C LEU A 223 -3.62 -24.85 -7.83
N LEU A 224 -3.77 -26.00 -7.19
CA LEU A 224 -3.33 -27.29 -7.73
C LEU A 224 -4.45 -27.86 -8.58
N VAL A 225 -4.19 -28.08 -9.87
CA VAL A 225 -5.14 -28.62 -10.85
C VAL A 225 -4.74 -30.05 -11.17
N ASP A 226 -5.65 -30.99 -10.93
CA ASP A 226 -5.51 -32.42 -11.26
C ASP A 226 -4.19 -33.08 -10.78
N GLN A 227 -3.55 -32.53 -9.73
CA GLN A 227 -2.24 -32.95 -9.21
C GLN A 227 -1.06 -32.81 -10.20
N GLU A 228 -1.25 -32.11 -11.33
CA GLU A 228 -0.24 -31.99 -12.39
C GLU A 228 0.26 -30.56 -12.57
N VAL A 229 -0.60 -29.57 -12.30
CA VAL A 229 -0.28 -28.16 -12.57
C VAL A 229 -0.53 -27.33 -11.32
N LEU A 230 0.45 -26.47 -10.99
CA LEU A 230 0.33 -25.50 -9.91
C LEU A 230 0.25 -24.09 -10.51
N ILE A 231 -0.87 -23.41 -10.29
CA ILE A 231 -1.11 -22.04 -10.73
C ILE A 231 -0.99 -21.11 -9.53
N LEU A 232 -0.03 -20.19 -9.55
CA LEU A 232 0.14 -19.23 -8.46
C LEU A 232 -0.89 -18.09 -8.57
N ALA A 233 -1.42 -17.65 -7.43
CA ALA A 233 -2.13 -16.38 -7.39
C ALA A 233 -1.14 -15.25 -7.75
N PRO A 234 -1.54 -14.24 -8.55
CA PRO A 234 -0.80 -13.00 -8.68
C PRO A 234 -0.58 -12.40 -7.28
N HIS A 235 0.53 -11.69 -7.11
CA HIS A 235 0.81 -10.99 -5.85
C HIS A 235 -0.40 -10.16 -5.43
N GLN A 236 -1.01 -10.52 -4.31
CA GLN A 236 -2.04 -9.72 -3.69
C GLN A 236 -1.38 -8.85 -2.64
N HIS A 237 -1.35 -7.55 -2.87
CA HIS A 237 -1.02 -6.59 -1.83
C HIS A 237 -2.19 -6.59 -0.84
N HIS A 238 -2.02 -7.25 0.30
CA HIS A 238 -2.96 -7.13 1.41
C HIS A 238 -2.74 -5.77 2.07
N HIS A 239 -3.59 -4.81 1.75
CA HIS A 239 -3.71 -3.59 2.54
C HIS A 239 -4.98 -3.68 3.40
N GLY A 240 -4.81 -3.50 4.71
CA GLY A 240 -5.89 -3.40 5.68
C GLY A 240 -6.12 -4.64 6.53
N SER A 241 -6.82 -4.43 7.64
CA SER A 241 -7.18 -5.47 8.61
C SER A 241 -8.16 -6.51 8.04
N ILE A 242 -7.93 -7.78 8.33
CA ILE A 242 -8.89 -8.85 8.02
C ILE A 242 -10.10 -8.67 8.94
N LYS A 243 -11.30 -8.60 8.35
CA LYS A 243 -12.56 -8.35 9.08
C LYS A 243 -13.43 -9.60 9.08
N GLN A 244 -14.12 -9.86 10.18
CA GLN A 244 -15.07 -10.97 10.29
C GLN A 244 -16.19 -10.80 9.25
N ASP A 245 -16.65 -11.93 8.69
CA ASP A 245 -17.65 -12.02 7.62
C ASP A 245 -17.28 -11.37 6.28
N LYS A 246 -16.08 -10.76 6.16
CA LYS A 246 -15.58 -10.22 4.89
C LYS A 246 -15.28 -11.36 3.91
N ILE A 247 -15.63 -11.15 2.65
CA ILE A 247 -15.24 -12.04 1.56
C ILE A 247 -13.88 -11.58 1.04
N HIS A 248 -12.94 -12.51 1.04
CA HIS A 248 -11.62 -12.37 0.49
C HIS A 248 -11.57 -13.02 -0.91
N PHE A 249 -11.15 -12.26 -1.90
CA PHE A 249 -11.18 -12.66 -3.32
C PHE A 249 -9.78 -13.01 -3.79
N LEU A 250 -9.61 -14.23 -4.27
CA LEU A 250 -8.37 -14.74 -4.87
C LEU A 250 -8.64 -15.05 -6.34
N PHE A 251 -7.78 -14.54 -7.21
CA PHE A 251 -7.89 -14.74 -8.65
C PHE A 251 -6.69 -15.53 -9.14
N PHE A 252 -6.94 -16.64 -9.83
CA PHE A 252 -5.89 -17.47 -10.42
C PHE A 252 -5.97 -17.38 -11.94
N PRO A 253 -5.00 -16.76 -12.62
CA PRO A 253 -5.01 -16.67 -14.07
C PRO A 253 -4.76 -18.05 -14.67
N THR A 254 -5.69 -18.50 -15.50
CA THR A 254 -5.58 -19.76 -16.24
C THR A 254 -5.04 -19.48 -17.63
N GLN A 255 -3.93 -20.12 -17.99
CA GLN A 255 -3.42 -20.08 -19.36
C GLN A 255 -4.07 -21.22 -20.16
N ASN A 256 -4.41 -20.97 -21.42
CA ASN A 256 -4.84 -22.00 -22.39
C ASN A 256 -6.02 -22.89 -21.93
N ASN A 257 -6.94 -22.37 -21.11
CA ASN A 257 -8.08 -23.11 -20.56
C ASN A 257 -7.69 -24.38 -19.77
N THR A 258 -6.52 -24.37 -19.09
CA THR A 258 -6.09 -25.49 -18.23
C THR A 258 -7.12 -25.87 -17.16
N VAL A 259 -8.00 -24.93 -16.77
CA VAL A 259 -9.11 -25.19 -15.85
C VAL A 259 -10.42 -24.84 -16.55
N SER A 260 -11.41 -25.72 -16.42
CA SER A 260 -12.76 -25.52 -16.94
C SER A 260 -13.78 -25.85 -15.84
N ALA A 261 -15.04 -25.44 -16.02
CA ALA A 261 -16.11 -25.88 -15.13
C ALA A 261 -16.16 -27.43 -15.09
N GLY A 262 -16.16 -28.00 -13.89
CA GLY A 262 -16.04 -29.44 -13.66
C GLY A 262 -14.62 -29.96 -13.37
N SER A 263 -13.57 -29.16 -13.58
CA SER A 263 -12.20 -29.54 -13.20
C SER A 263 -12.07 -29.73 -11.69
N GLN A 264 -11.15 -30.61 -11.28
CA GLN A 264 -10.87 -30.89 -9.88
C GLN A 264 -9.65 -30.10 -9.43
N VAL A 265 -9.85 -29.21 -8.46
CA VAL A 265 -8.79 -28.32 -7.97
C VAL A 265 -8.65 -28.39 -6.46
N SER A 266 -7.44 -28.18 -5.97
CA SER A 266 -7.15 -28.04 -4.55
C SER A 266 -6.51 -26.68 -4.30
N LEU A 267 -6.98 -25.98 -3.26
CA LEU A 267 -6.41 -24.72 -2.83
C LEU A 267 -5.16 -24.99 -1.98
N VAL A 268 -4.11 -24.22 -2.20
CA VAL A 268 -2.83 -24.36 -1.51
C VAL A 268 -2.42 -23.01 -0.94
N PHE A 269 -2.06 -22.97 0.34
CA PHE A 269 -1.60 -21.77 1.04
C PHE A 269 -0.29 -22.10 1.75
N GLY A 270 0.84 -21.68 1.18
CA GLY A 270 2.17 -22.07 1.67
C GLY A 270 2.34 -23.60 1.72
N SER A 271 2.34 -24.17 2.93
CA SER A 271 2.44 -25.61 3.18
C SER A 271 1.10 -26.31 3.44
N VAL A 272 -0.03 -25.59 3.37
CA VAL A 272 -1.37 -26.13 3.63
C VAL A 272 -2.04 -26.46 2.30
N ARG A 273 -2.55 -27.70 2.15
CA ARG A 273 -3.35 -28.11 0.99
C ARG A 273 -4.76 -28.43 1.44
N VAL A 274 -5.75 -27.79 0.85
CA VAL A 274 -7.16 -28.07 1.08
C VAL A 274 -7.60 -29.24 0.19
N GLU A 275 -8.56 -30.03 0.68
CA GLU A 275 -9.20 -31.08 -0.10
C GLU A 275 -9.78 -30.56 -1.43
N THR A 276 -9.97 -31.49 -2.36
CA THR A 276 -10.32 -31.16 -3.74
C THR A 276 -11.76 -30.67 -3.85
N VAL A 277 -11.95 -29.60 -4.62
CA VAL A 277 -13.25 -29.02 -4.96
C VAL A 277 -13.44 -29.01 -6.46
N THR A 278 -14.66 -29.31 -6.88
CA THR A 278 -15.06 -29.19 -8.28
C THR A 278 -15.31 -27.72 -8.60
N VAL A 279 -14.62 -27.22 -9.62
CA VAL A 279 -14.80 -25.85 -10.09
C VAL A 279 -16.18 -25.71 -10.73
N ARG A 280 -16.90 -24.66 -10.35
CA ARG A 280 -18.23 -24.34 -10.89
C ARG A 280 -18.19 -23.45 -12.11
#